data_AF-A0A2M7KXT4-F1
#
_entry.id   AF-A0A2M7KXT4-F1
#
_cell.length_a   1.000
_cell.length_b   1.000
_cell.length_c   1.000
_cell.angle_alpha   90.00
_cell.angle_beta   90.00
_cell.angle_gamma   90.00
#
_symmetry.space_group_name_H-M   'P 1'
#
loop_
_entity.id
_entity.type
_entity.pdbx_description
1 polymer ?
#
loop_
_entity_poly.entity_id
_entity_poly.type
_entity_poly.pdbx_seq_one_letter_code
_entity_poly.pdbx_strand_id
1 'polypeptide(L)'
;MISAKKRQVIEALVQEILAQFPRIELDGVWDKGDGSVGIRLWCSGSDAWKVSETFAWKKIEILEKHGYDIFLMPFDRAANGRSPRRRTRLPTGGGTVKAAVA
;
A
#
# COMPACT_ATOMS: atom_id res chain seq x y z
N MET A 1 -10.99 -5.19 17.31
CA MET A 1 -9.77 -5.64 18.03
C MET A 1 -9.22 -6.83 17.27
N ILE A 2 -7.96 -6.79 16.82
CA ILE A 2 -7.36 -7.87 16.02
C ILE A 2 -7.25 -9.12 16.90
N SER A 3 -7.86 -10.24 16.46
CA SER A 3 -7.73 -11.50 17.19
C SER A 3 -6.30 -12.04 17.09
N ALA A 4 -5.86 -12.83 18.09
CA ALA A 4 -4.51 -13.41 18.10
C ALA A 4 -4.19 -14.21 16.82
N LYS A 5 -5.19 -14.94 16.29
CA LYS A 5 -5.06 -15.70 15.03
C LYS A 5 -4.87 -14.78 13.82
N LYS A 6 -5.63 -13.67 13.74
CA LYS A 6 -5.44 -12.67 12.67
C LYS A 6 -4.05 -12.04 12.75
N ARG A 7 -3.60 -11.71 13.97
CA ARG A 7 -2.28 -11.12 14.20
C ARG A 7 -1.15 -12.03 13.71
N GLN A 8 -1.18 -13.33 14.00
CA GLN A 8 -0.17 -14.28 13.51
C GLN A 8 -0.06 -14.33 11.98
N VAL A 9 -1.20 -14.37 11.28
CA VAL A 9 -1.22 -14.39 9.80
C VAL A 9 -0.62 -13.10 9.23
N ILE A 10 -0.95 -11.96 9.83
CA ILE A 10 -0.41 -10.66 9.39
C ILE A 10 1.08 -10.56 9.67
N GLU A 11 1.55 -11.00 10.84
CA GLU A 11 2.98 -11.01 11.18
C GLU A 11 3.78 -11.88 10.20
N ALA A 12 3.26 -13.06 9.86
CA ALA A 12 3.89 -13.94 8.85
C ALA A 12 3.96 -13.27 7.47
N LEU A 13 2.85 -12.65 7.02
CA LEU A 13 2.82 -11.90 5.76
C LEU A 13 3.84 -10.76 5.74
N VAL A 14 3.89 -9.97 6.81
CA VAL A 14 4.83 -8.84 6.91
C VAL A 14 6.27 -9.35 6.89
N GLN A 15 6.59 -10.41 7.63
CA GLN A 15 7.93 -11.01 7.60
C GLN A 15 8.31 -11.50 6.19
N GLU A 16 7.39 -12.13 5.46
CA GLU A 16 7.63 -12.57 4.08
C GLU A 16 7.91 -11.38 3.15
N ILE A 17 7.13 -10.30 3.25
CA ILE A 17 7.33 -9.08 2.45
C ILE A 17 8.67 -8.43 2.78
N LEU A 18 9.02 -8.29 4.06
CA LEU A 18 10.28 -7.68 4.48
C LEU A 18 11.50 -8.52 4.07
N ALA A 19 11.37 -9.84 4.01
CA ALA A 19 12.41 -10.74 3.53
C ALA A 19 12.64 -10.60 2.00
N GLN A 20 11.57 -10.39 1.22
CA GLN A 20 11.67 -10.20 -0.23
C GLN A 20 12.12 -8.78 -0.62
N PHE A 21 11.79 -7.78 0.20
CA PHE A 21 12.06 -6.38 -0.06
C PHE A 21 12.80 -5.73 1.11
N PRO A 22 14.13 -5.90 1.23
CA PRO A 22 14.90 -5.47 2.40
C PRO A 22 14.99 -3.94 2.56
N ARG A 23 14.54 -3.16 1.58
CA ARG A 23 14.48 -1.69 1.62
C ARG A 23 13.17 -1.14 2.16
N ILE A 24 12.29 -2.03 2.61
CA ILE A 24 10.96 -1.68 3.11
C ILE A 24 10.95 -1.82 4.61
N GLU A 25 10.23 -0.91 5.26
CA GLU A 25 10.07 -0.90 6.70
C GLU A 25 8.58 -0.95 7.04
N LEU A 26 8.20 -1.71 8.07
CA LEU A 26 6.85 -1.66 8.60
C LEU A 26 6.64 -0.37 9.40
N ASP A 27 5.63 0.43 9.04
CA ASP A 27 5.21 1.58 9.86
C ASP A 27 4.21 1.15 10.93
N GLY A 28 3.23 0.32 10.55
CA GLY A 28 2.20 -0.12 11.49
C GLY A 28 1.12 -1.01 10.89
N VAL A 29 0.37 -1.63 11.80
CA VAL A 29 -0.77 -2.51 11.51
C VAL A 29 -1.94 -2.07 12.38
N TRP A 30 -3.14 -1.93 11.80
CA TRP A 30 -4.34 -1.54 12.54
C TRP A 30 -5.60 -2.26 12.06
N ASP A 31 -6.56 -2.41 12.97
CA ASP A 31 -7.90 -2.91 12.67
C ASP A 31 -8.75 -1.75 12.15
N LYS A 32 -9.43 -1.92 11.01
CA LYS A 32 -10.34 -0.90 10.47
C LYS A 32 -11.72 -0.93 11.11
N GLY A 33 -12.08 -1.99 11.84
CA GLY A 33 -13.40 -2.14 12.48
C GLY A 33 -14.51 -2.60 11.53
N ASP A 34 -14.25 -2.67 10.23
CA ASP A 34 -15.15 -3.21 9.18
C ASP A 34 -14.87 -4.69 8.86
N GLY A 35 -14.08 -5.35 9.71
CA GLY A 35 -13.61 -6.72 9.51
C GLY A 35 -12.27 -6.83 8.78
N SER A 36 -11.73 -5.73 8.27
CA SER A 36 -10.45 -5.68 7.56
C SER A 36 -9.29 -5.14 8.39
N VAL A 37 -8.07 -5.41 7.92
CA VAL A 37 -6.83 -4.98 8.57
C VAL A 37 -6.00 -4.11 7.63
N GLY A 38 -5.57 -2.95 8.11
CA GLY A 38 -4.64 -2.08 7.41
C GLY A 38 -3.19 -2.40 7.79
N ILE A 39 -2.32 -2.45 6.78
CA ILE A 39 -0.88 -2.55 6.89
C ILE A 39 -0.27 -1.35 6.17
N ARG A 40 0.65 -0.66 6.84
CA ARG A 40 1.39 0.45 6.26
C ARG A 40 2.87 0.12 6.21
N LEU A 41 3.44 0.29 5.02
CA LEU A 41 4.85 0.05 4.74
C LEU A 41 5.50 1.33 4.21
N TRP A 42 6.71 1.60 4.65
CA TRP A 42 7.61 2.59 4.05
C TRP A 42 8.33 1.96 2.87
N CYS A 43 8.17 2.53 1.68
CA CYS A 43 8.81 2.02 0.45
C CYS A 43 9.46 3.18 -0.29
N SER A 44 10.62 2.94 -0.92
CA SER A 44 11.11 3.87 -1.95
C SER A 44 10.26 3.74 -3.22
N GLY A 45 10.09 4.81 -4.00
CA GLY A 45 9.10 4.85 -5.09
C GLY A 45 9.10 3.65 -6.06
N SER A 46 10.27 3.09 -6.41
CA SER A 46 10.38 1.91 -7.28
C SER A 46 10.05 0.58 -6.59
N ASP A 47 10.02 0.54 -5.27
CA ASP A 47 9.70 -0.67 -4.51
C ASP A 47 8.19 -0.76 -4.22
N ALA A 48 7.50 0.39 -4.13
CA ALA A 48 6.06 0.44 -3.88
C ALA A 48 5.22 -0.37 -4.90
N TRP A 49 5.59 -0.32 -6.19
CA TRP A 49 4.85 -1.06 -7.22
C TRP A 49 5.06 -2.57 -7.10
N LYS A 50 6.31 -3.02 -6.88
CA LYS A 50 6.66 -4.44 -6.76
C LYS A 50 5.94 -5.08 -5.57
N VAL A 51 5.89 -4.35 -4.47
CA VAL A 51 5.24 -4.81 -3.24
C VAL A 51 3.74 -4.88 -3.44
N SER A 52 3.16 -3.91 -4.15
CA SER A 52 1.72 -3.93 -4.44
C SER A 52 1.35 -5.15 -5.29
N GLU A 53 2.19 -5.52 -6.25
CA GLU A 53 1.99 -6.73 -7.07
C GLU A 53 2.10 -8.02 -6.24
N THR A 54 3.18 -8.18 -5.45
CA THR A 54 3.34 -9.34 -4.55
C THR A 54 2.21 -9.43 -3.53
N PHE A 55 1.79 -8.28 -2.98
CA PHE A 55 0.73 -8.20 -1.98
C PHE A 55 -0.65 -8.54 -2.56
N ALA A 56 -0.94 -8.17 -3.81
CA ALA A 56 -2.25 -8.45 -4.42
C ALA A 56 -2.57 -9.94 -4.46
N TRP A 57 -1.59 -10.79 -4.79
CA TRP A 57 -1.76 -12.25 -4.78
C TRP A 57 -1.97 -12.80 -3.38
N LYS A 58 -1.17 -12.35 -2.41
CA LYS A 58 -1.27 -12.77 -1.00
C LYS A 58 -2.56 -12.32 -0.34
N LYS A 59 -3.07 -11.14 -0.73
CA LYS A 59 -4.33 -10.60 -0.27
C LYS A 59 -5.50 -11.54 -0.60
N ILE A 60 -5.55 -12.03 -1.85
CA ILE A 60 -6.60 -12.97 -2.29
C ILE A 60 -6.53 -14.26 -1.48
N GLU A 61 -5.34 -14.83 -1.32
CA GLU A 61 -5.13 -16.06 -0.55
C GLU A 61 -5.62 -15.92 0.91
N ILE A 62 -5.35 -14.77 1.53
CA ILE A 62 -5.77 -14.50 2.91
C ILE A 62 -7.29 -14.30 3.01
N LEU A 63 -7.89 -13.59 2.05
CA LEU A 63 -9.33 -13.41 1.98
C LEU A 63 -10.04 -14.76 1.86
N GLU A 64 -9.56 -15.64 0.98
CA GLU A 64 -10.12 -16.98 0.77
C GLU A 64 -9.94 -17.90 1.99
N LYS A 65 -8.73 -17.94 2.59
CA LYS A 65 -8.42 -18.85 3.70
C LYS A 65 -8.94 -18.40 5.06
N HIS A 66 -9.08 -17.09 5.26
CA HIS A 66 -9.34 -16.54 6.59
C HIS A 66 -10.58 -15.65 6.68
N GLY A 67 -11.22 -15.32 5.56
CA GLY A 67 -12.50 -14.61 5.54
C GLY A 67 -12.41 -13.15 5.99
N TYR A 68 -11.24 -12.52 5.87
CA TYR A 68 -11.06 -11.09 6.14
C TYR A 68 -10.11 -10.45 5.15
N ASP A 69 -10.31 -9.15 4.92
CA ASP A 69 -9.54 -8.41 3.93
C ASP A 69 -8.31 -7.72 4.54
N ILE A 70 -7.25 -7.58 3.74
CA ILE A 70 -6.05 -6.81 4.12
C ILE A 70 -5.81 -5.69 3.12
N PHE A 71 -5.57 -4.49 3.65
CA PHE A 71 -5.22 -3.31 2.88
C PHE A 71 -3.75 -2.98 3.07
N LEU A 72 -3.04 -2.83 1.95
CA LEU A 72 -1.69 -2.30 1.95
C LEU A 72 -1.71 -0.82 1.59
N MET A 73 -0.99 -0.02 2.37
CA MET A 73 -0.67 1.36 2.01
C MET A 73 0.86 1.53 1.94
N PRO A 74 1.45 1.48 0.73
CA PRO A 74 2.84 1.87 0.54
C PRO A 74 2.94 3.40 0.63
N PHE A 75 3.90 3.91 1.41
CA PHE A 75 4.20 5.34 1.50
C PHE A 75 5.67 5.62 1.21
N ASP A 76 5.91 6.67 0.44
CA ASP A 76 7.27 7.17 0.20
C ASP A 76 7.72 8.10 1.34
N ARG A 77 8.81 7.70 2.00
CA ARG A 77 9.45 8.47 3.08
C ARG A 77 9.96 9.83 2.57
N ALA A 78 10.46 9.89 1.35
CA ALA A 78 10.96 11.13 0.74
C ALA A 78 9.83 12.11 0.40
N ALA A 79 8.64 11.59 0.07
CA ALA A 79 7.45 12.40 -0.17
C ALA A 79 6.87 13.00 1.13
N ASN A 80 7.05 12.35 2.29
CA ASN A 80 6.52 12.80 3.58
C ASN A 80 7.52 13.60 4.45
N GLY A 81 8.83 13.50 4.19
CA GLY A 81 9.84 14.44 4.72
C GLY A 81 9.82 15.83 4.05
N ARG A 82 9.08 15.97 2.94
CA ARG A 82 8.75 17.24 2.31
C ARG A 82 7.27 17.52 2.53
N SER A 83 6.97 18.49 3.38
CA SER A 83 5.62 19.01 3.56
C SER A 83 4.93 19.28 2.19
N PRO A 84 3.61 19.06 2.05
CA PRO A 84 2.91 19.27 0.80
C PRO A 84 2.78 20.77 0.54
N ARG A 85 3.77 21.38 -0.12
CA ARG A 85 3.65 22.69 -0.75
C ARG A 85 4.07 22.63 -2.22
N ARG A 86 3.26 21.94 -3.01
CA ARG A 86 2.90 22.45 -4.33
C ARG A 86 1.51 21.94 -4.66
N ARG A 87 0.52 22.71 -4.24
CA ARG A 87 -0.76 22.79 -4.94
C ARG A 87 -0.40 23.23 -6.36
N THR A 88 -0.21 22.29 -7.28
CA THR A 88 -0.25 22.61 -8.70
C THR A 88 -1.67 23.10 -8.94
N ARG A 89 -1.84 24.43 -9.02
CA ARG A 89 -2.98 25.02 -9.70
C ARG A 89 -3.04 24.33 -11.06
N LEU A 90 -4.11 23.61 -11.32
CA LEU A 90 -4.50 23.29 -12.70
C LEU A 90 -4.45 24.62 -13.46
N PRO A 91 -3.75 24.72 -14.61
CA PRO A 91 -3.90 25.87 -15.46
C PRO A 91 -5.35 25.90 -15.92
N THR A 92 -6.13 26.84 -15.40
CA THR A 92 -7.37 27.31 -16.03
C THR A 92 -6.94 28.05 -17.30
N GLY A 93 -6.66 27.28 -18.34
CA GLY A 93 -6.30 27.78 -19.66
C GLY A 93 -6.76 26.74 -20.68
N GLY A 94 -7.85 27.07 -21.38
CA GLY A 94 -8.43 26.22 -22.42
C GLY A 94 -7.39 25.84 -23.47
N GLY A 95 -7.18 24.53 -23.62
CA GLY A 95 -6.38 23.95 -24.68
C GLY A 95 -7.11 22.71 -25.18
N THR A 96 -7.67 22.80 -26.38
CA THR A 96 -8.33 21.71 -27.09
C THR A 96 -7.36 20.57 -27.33
N VAL A 97 -7.67 19.39 -26.79
CA VAL A 97 -6.94 18.15 -27.10
C VAL A 97 -7.40 17.69 -28.48
N LYS A 98 -6.58 17.90 -29.52
CA LYS A 98 -6.71 17.15 -30.78
C LYS A 98 -6.15 15.76 -30.53
N ALA A 99 -7.02 14.75 -30.52
CA ALA A 99 -6.63 13.36 -30.60
C ALA A 99 -5.98 13.12 -31.98
N ALA A 100 -4.71 12.72 -31.97
CA ALA A 100 -4.05 12.15 -33.15
C ALA A 100 -4.28 10.64 -33.09
N VAL A 101 -5.12 10.15 -34.00
CA VAL A 101 -5.19 8.74 -34.40
C VAL A 101 -4.07 8.52 -35.41
N ALA A 102 -3.24 7.51 -35.17
CA ALA A 102 -2.35 6.91 -36.17
C ALA A 102 -2.89 5.51 -36.51
#